data_AF-A0AAV7YA61-F1
#
_entry.id   AF-A0AAV7YA61-F1
#
_cell.length_a   1.000
_cell.length_b   1.000
_cell.length_c   1.000
_cell.angle_alpha   90.00
_cell.angle_beta   90.00
_cell.angle_gamma   90.00
#
_symmetry.space_group_name_H-M   'P 1'
#
loop_
_entity.id
_entity.type
_entity.pdbx_description
1 polymer ?
#
loop_
_entity_poly.entity_id
_entity_poly.type
_entity_poly.pdbx_seq_one_letter_code
_entity_poly.pdbx_strand_id
1 'polypeptide(L)'
;MEYLTRIYIYGGVSVKDVESSKFIKAYAEHLKRGDKFKEPSWVDIVKTGFTKELSPYDRDWYYIRAASILRRLYIRPFTGVGGFKKIYSKKNKIRVKPSHYNKGSGKIPRSILHQFEKIGIVKKTKKGTRKVTSLGRKEMDAIALKIHKETQPTKKEEIDEIDELNEIIEETKEEKEEEKEKEN
;
A
#
# COMPACT_ATOMS: atom_id res chain seq x y z
N MET A 1 18.28 25.61 6.33
CA MET A 1 17.36 24.47 6.08
C MET A 1 17.31 24.03 4.60
N GLU A 2 18.14 24.58 3.70
CA GLU A 2 18.05 24.32 2.25
C GLU A 2 18.80 23.07 1.77
N TYR A 3 19.59 22.42 2.63
CA TYR A 3 20.38 21.24 2.26
C TYR A 3 19.60 19.93 2.32
N LEU A 4 18.51 19.87 3.11
CA LEU A 4 17.64 18.70 3.22
C LEU A 4 16.65 18.57 2.06
N THR A 5 16.22 19.70 1.48
CA THR A 5 15.34 19.72 0.30
C THR A 5 16.11 19.37 -0.98
N ARG A 6 17.39 19.74 -1.09
CA ARG A 6 18.20 19.52 -2.30
C ARG A 6 18.67 18.08 -2.52
N ILE A 7 18.82 17.27 -1.45
CA ILE A 7 19.18 15.84 -1.55
C ILE A 7 17.99 14.98 -2.03
N TYR A 8 16.75 15.39 -1.76
CA TYR A 8 15.55 14.64 -2.15
C TYR A 8 15.16 14.80 -3.63
N ILE A 9 15.83 15.67 -4.40
CA ILE A 9 15.50 15.96 -5.80
C ILE A 9 16.15 14.96 -6.78
N TYR A 10 17.20 14.23 -6.38
CA TYR A 10 17.97 13.34 -7.27
C TYR A 10 17.70 11.83 -7.08
N GLY A 11 16.72 11.45 -6.25
CA GLY A 11 16.29 10.07 -6.09
C GLY A 11 14.90 9.85 -6.71
N GLY A 12 14.77 8.94 -7.68
CA GLY A 12 13.47 8.56 -8.22
C GLY A 12 12.55 7.99 -7.13
N VAL A 13 11.27 8.37 -7.14
CA VAL A 13 10.25 7.90 -6.19
C VAL A 13 10.14 6.36 -6.26
N SER A 14 10.24 5.72 -5.11
CA SER A 14 10.14 4.27 -4.98
C SER A 14 8.92 3.84 -4.16
N VAL A 15 8.62 2.55 -4.17
CA VAL A 15 7.55 1.93 -3.35
C VAL A 15 7.72 2.18 -1.84
N LYS A 16 8.94 2.50 -1.40
CA LYS A 16 9.23 2.79 0.02
C LYS A 16 8.79 4.20 0.44
N ASP A 17 8.66 5.10 -0.53
CA ASP A 17 8.40 6.53 -0.29
C ASP A 17 6.89 6.86 -0.32
N VAL A 18 6.05 5.84 -0.56
CA VAL A 18 4.60 5.94 -0.63
C VAL A 18 3.95 5.19 0.53
N GLU A 19 2.85 5.73 1.05
CA GLU A 19 2.05 5.09 2.08
C GLU A 19 1.60 3.68 1.65
N SER A 20 1.81 2.70 2.54
CA SER A 20 1.54 1.29 2.22
C SER A 20 0.07 1.03 1.83
N SER A 21 -0.87 1.70 2.49
CA SER A 21 -2.30 1.47 2.28
C SER A 21 -2.72 1.96 0.90
N LYS A 22 -2.32 3.19 0.54
CA LYS A 22 -2.56 3.80 -0.77
C LYS A 22 -1.94 2.97 -1.90
N PHE A 23 -0.69 2.54 -1.75
CA PHE A 23 -0.02 1.68 -2.73
C PHE A 23 -0.75 0.35 -2.97
N ILE A 24 -1.18 -0.31 -1.89
CA ILE A 24 -1.86 -1.62 -2.01
C ILE A 24 -3.18 -1.48 -2.75
N LYS A 25 -3.97 -0.43 -2.47
CA LYS A 25 -5.25 -0.17 -3.14
C LYS A 25 -5.05 0.13 -4.63
N ALA A 26 -4.16 1.08 -4.95
CA ALA A 26 -3.87 1.46 -6.33
C ALA A 26 -3.31 0.28 -7.16
N TYR A 27 -2.42 -0.53 -6.58
CA TYR A 27 -1.89 -1.71 -7.27
C TYR A 27 -2.96 -2.79 -7.45
N ALA A 28 -3.88 -2.97 -6.50
CA ALA A 28 -5.00 -3.89 -6.64
C ALA A 28 -5.92 -3.47 -7.80
N GLU A 29 -6.23 -2.18 -7.93
CA GLU A 29 -6.99 -1.64 -9.07
C GLU A 29 -6.25 -1.80 -10.40
N HIS A 30 -4.92 -1.64 -10.41
CA HIS A 30 -4.11 -1.91 -11.59
C HIS A 30 -4.20 -3.38 -12.02
N LEU A 31 -4.15 -4.32 -11.06
CA LEU A 31 -4.29 -5.75 -11.35
C LEU A 31 -5.67 -6.12 -11.87
N LYS A 32 -6.74 -5.47 -11.42
CA LYS A 32 -8.09 -5.70 -11.96
C LYS A 32 -8.23 -5.19 -13.38
N ARG A 33 -7.64 -4.02 -13.68
CA ARG A 33 -7.63 -3.44 -15.02
C ARG A 33 -6.84 -4.30 -16.02
N GLY A 34 -5.85 -5.06 -15.53
CA GLY A 34 -5.06 -5.96 -16.37
C GLY A 34 -5.66 -7.36 -16.48
N ASP A 35 -5.92 -7.86 -17.69
CA ASP A 35 -6.39 -9.25 -17.89
C ASP A 35 -5.33 -10.34 -17.59
N LYS A 36 -4.09 -9.93 -17.27
CA LYS A 36 -2.98 -10.87 -17.00
C LYS A 36 -3.12 -11.59 -15.65
N PHE A 37 -3.84 -11.00 -14.68
CA PHE A 37 -3.97 -11.54 -13.32
C PHE A 37 -5.41 -11.96 -13.04
N LYS A 38 -5.69 -13.26 -13.22
CA LYS A 38 -7.04 -13.81 -13.07
C LYS A 38 -7.27 -14.39 -11.68
N GLU A 39 -8.39 -14.05 -11.08
CA GLU A 39 -8.82 -14.65 -9.83
C GLU A 39 -9.20 -16.14 -10.02
N PRO A 40 -8.75 -17.05 -9.14
CA PRO A 40 -9.18 -18.45 -9.18
C PRO A 40 -10.63 -18.66 -8.75
N SER A 41 -11.29 -19.70 -9.28
CA SER A 41 -12.69 -20.03 -8.97
C SER A 41 -13.01 -20.26 -7.48
N TRP A 42 -12.02 -20.68 -6.68
CA TRP A 42 -12.22 -20.94 -5.25
C TRP A 42 -12.18 -19.68 -4.38
N VAL A 43 -11.85 -18.50 -4.93
CA VAL A 43 -11.70 -17.25 -4.15
C VAL A 43 -12.98 -16.86 -3.42
N ASP A 44 -14.14 -17.10 -4.03
CA ASP A 44 -15.44 -16.75 -3.46
C ASP A 44 -15.84 -17.66 -2.27
N ILE A 45 -15.39 -18.91 -2.30
CA ILE A 45 -15.81 -19.94 -1.34
C ILE A 45 -14.92 -19.95 -0.08
N VAL A 46 -13.65 -19.53 -0.21
CA VAL A 46 -12.66 -19.76 0.84
C VAL A 46 -12.56 -18.62 1.84
N LYS A 47 -12.27 -19.00 3.09
CA LYS A 47 -11.73 -18.07 4.08
C LYS A 47 -10.22 -17.89 3.93
N THR A 48 -9.74 -16.74 4.38
CA THR A 48 -8.34 -16.33 4.17
C THR A 48 -7.29 -17.06 5.01
N GLY A 49 -7.73 -17.74 6.06
CA GLY A 49 -6.86 -18.47 6.98
C GLY A 49 -7.70 -19.35 7.91
N PHE A 50 -7.07 -20.38 8.47
CA PHE A 50 -7.72 -21.31 9.39
C PHE A 50 -8.38 -20.59 10.58
N THR A 51 -7.72 -19.56 11.12
CA THR A 51 -8.13 -18.78 12.29
C THR A 51 -9.24 -17.77 12.04
N LYS A 52 -9.68 -17.63 10.79
CA LYS A 52 -10.81 -16.76 10.46
C LYS A 52 -12.09 -17.56 10.62
N GLU A 53 -13.10 -16.94 11.20
CA GLU A 53 -14.43 -17.55 11.33
C GLU A 53 -15.21 -17.30 10.04
N LEU A 54 -15.20 -16.06 9.57
CA LEU A 54 -15.90 -15.65 8.34
C LEU A 54 -14.95 -15.49 7.14
N SER A 55 -15.54 -15.54 5.94
CA SER A 55 -14.92 -15.09 4.69
C SER A 55 -14.67 -13.57 4.70
N PRO A 56 -13.76 -13.07 3.86
CA PRO A 56 -13.59 -11.63 3.67
C PRO A 56 -14.86 -10.98 3.10
N TYR A 57 -15.22 -9.80 3.61
CA TYR A 57 -16.37 -9.03 3.12
C TYR A 57 -16.10 -8.34 1.79
N ASP A 58 -14.87 -7.92 1.56
CA ASP A 58 -14.48 -7.24 0.32
C ASP A 58 -14.36 -8.26 -0.81
N ARG A 59 -15.08 -8.04 -1.92
CA ARG A 59 -15.04 -8.89 -3.13
C ARG A 59 -13.64 -8.94 -3.73
N ASP A 60 -12.89 -7.86 -3.60
CA ASP A 60 -11.58 -7.66 -4.23
C ASP A 60 -10.40 -8.05 -3.33
N TRP A 61 -10.68 -8.77 -2.24
CA TRP A 61 -9.70 -9.15 -1.24
C TRP A 61 -8.51 -9.92 -1.84
N TYR A 62 -8.72 -10.66 -2.94
CA TYR A 62 -7.66 -11.43 -3.61
C TYR A 62 -6.63 -10.51 -4.27
N TYR A 63 -7.08 -9.46 -4.96
CA TYR A 63 -6.22 -8.45 -5.59
C TYR A 63 -5.47 -7.63 -4.55
N ILE A 64 -6.14 -7.21 -3.49
CA ILE A 64 -5.53 -6.50 -2.36
C ILE A 64 -4.43 -7.35 -1.72
N ARG A 65 -4.71 -8.65 -1.54
CA ARG A 65 -3.72 -9.59 -1.01
C ARG A 65 -2.55 -9.79 -1.95
N ALA A 66 -2.78 -9.83 -3.26
CA ALA A 66 -1.74 -9.94 -4.26
C ALA A 66 -0.80 -8.73 -4.23
N ALA A 67 -1.36 -7.52 -4.18
CA ALA A 67 -0.62 -6.27 -4.02
C ALA A 67 0.21 -6.25 -2.71
N SER A 68 -0.38 -6.67 -1.59
CA SER A 68 0.30 -6.76 -0.29
C SER A 68 1.51 -7.71 -0.33
N ILE A 69 1.34 -8.89 -0.94
CA ILE A 69 2.41 -9.89 -1.11
C ILE A 69 3.54 -9.33 -1.95
N LEU A 70 3.21 -8.65 -3.05
CA LEU A 70 4.19 -8.09 -3.97
C LEU A 70 4.99 -6.95 -3.31
N ARG A 71 4.32 -6.02 -2.62
CA ARG A 71 4.98 -4.97 -1.81
C ARG A 71 5.95 -5.56 -0.79
N ARG A 72 5.53 -6.61 -0.09
CA ARG A 72 6.39 -7.27 0.89
C ARG A 72 7.63 -7.88 0.23
N LEU A 73 7.48 -8.48 -0.95
CA LEU A 73 8.58 -9.09 -1.69
C LEU A 73 9.59 -8.05 -2.21
N TYR A 74 9.12 -6.85 -2.53
CA TYR A 74 9.97 -5.70 -2.89
C TYR A 74 10.84 -5.27 -1.71
N ILE A 75 10.25 -5.11 -0.53
CA ILE A 75 10.96 -4.65 0.68
C ILE A 75 11.88 -5.73 1.23
N ARG A 76 11.39 -6.97 1.36
CA ARG A 76 12.15 -8.12 1.86
C ARG A 76 12.29 -9.18 0.76
N PRO A 77 13.36 -9.10 -0.06
CA PRO A 77 13.60 -10.07 -1.10
C PRO A 77 13.88 -11.46 -0.50
N PHE A 78 13.74 -12.50 -1.33
CA PHE A 78 13.97 -13.90 -0.94
C PHE A 78 12.96 -14.47 0.06
N THR A 79 11.71 -13.99 0.02
CA THR A 79 10.63 -14.52 0.85
C THR A 79 9.90 -15.68 0.15
N GLY A 80 9.75 -16.82 0.84
CA GLY A 80 8.97 -17.97 0.37
C GLY A 80 7.55 -18.05 0.96
N VAL A 81 6.78 -19.07 0.57
CA VAL A 81 5.39 -19.27 1.06
C VAL A 81 5.33 -19.37 2.59
N GLY A 82 6.31 -20.02 3.22
CA GLY A 82 6.40 -20.13 4.68
C GLY A 82 6.54 -18.78 5.39
N GLY A 83 7.25 -17.82 4.76
CA GLY A 83 7.36 -16.44 5.26
C GLY A 83 6.00 -15.73 5.22
N PHE A 84 5.29 -15.84 4.09
CA PHE A 84 3.94 -15.28 3.98
C PHE A 84 2.94 -15.91 4.95
N LYS A 85 3.05 -17.23 5.23
CA LYS A 85 2.22 -17.89 6.25
C LYS A 85 2.45 -17.32 7.66
N LYS A 86 3.68 -16.87 7.98
CA LYS A 86 3.99 -16.19 9.25
C LYS A 86 3.50 -14.75 9.28
N ILE A 87 3.46 -14.06 8.15
CA ILE A 87 2.96 -12.68 8.06
C ILE A 87 1.44 -12.67 8.22
N TYR A 88 0.73 -13.54 7.51
CA TYR A 88 -0.73 -13.64 7.55
C TYR A 88 -1.23 -14.60 8.65
N SER A 89 -0.46 -14.76 9.72
CA SER A 89 -0.86 -15.53 10.89
C SER A 89 -1.73 -14.72 11.84
N LYS A 90 -2.52 -15.40 12.67
CA LYS A 90 -3.26 -14.76 13.75
C LYS A 90 -3.35 -15.72 14.94
N LYS A 91 -3.53 -15.17 16.14
CA LYS A 91 -3.93 -15.96 17.31
C LYS A 91 -5.32 -16.55 17.07
N ASN A 92 -5.45 -17.87 17.17
CA ASN A 92 -6.74 -18.54 17.07
C ASN A 92 -7.49 -18.34 18.38
N LYS A 93 -8.66 -17.70 18.33
CA LYS A 93 -9.53 -17.58 19.51
C LYS A 93 -10.34 -18.86 19.63
N ILE A 94 -10.17 -19.55 20.76
CA ILE A 94 -10.96 -20.71 21.12
C ILE A 94 -11.79 -20.28 22.34
N ARG A 95 -13.05 -20.72 22.42
CA ARG A 95 -13.99 -20.24 23.45
C ARG A 95 -13.56 -20.60 24.86
N VAL A 96 -13.26 -21.89 25.10
CA VAL A 96 -12.97 -22.42 26.44
C VAL A 96 -11.47 -22.60 26.71
N LYS A 97 -10.68 -22.92 25.67
CA LYS A 97 -9.24 -23.17 25.80
C LYS A 97 -8.42 -21.90 25.54
N PRO A 98 -7.21 -21.77 26.12
CA PRO A 98 -6.29 -20.70 25.79
C PRO A 98 -6.04 -20.57 24.29
N SER A 99 -5.83 -19.34 23.86
CA SER A 99 -5.64 -19.02 22.45
C SER A 99 -4.20 -19.31 22.01
N HIS A 100 -4.02 -20.02 20.90
CA HIS A 100 -2.72 -20.41 20.35
C HIS A 100 -2.41 -19.69 19.04
N TYR A 101 -1.12 -19.57 18.71
CA TYR A 101 -0.67 -19.00 17.45
C TYR A 101 -0.81 -20.01 16.31
N ASN A 102 -1.56 -19.64 15.26
CA ASN A 102 -1.72 -20.46 14.07
C ASN A 102 -1.26 -19.69 12.83
N LYS A 103 -0.51 -20.39 11.97
CA LYS A 103 -0.02 -19.87 10.69
C LYS A 103 -1.19 -19.64 9.72
N GLY A 104 -1.01 -18.67 8.82
CA GLY A 104 -1.97 -18.39 7.75
C GLY A 104 -2.09 -19.51 6.71
N SER A 105 -3.11 -19.41 5.84
CA SER A 105 -3.29 -20.34 4.73
C SER A 105 -2.11 -20.30 3.76
N GLY A 106 -1.64 -21.47 3.32
CA GLY A 106 -0.54 -21.57 2.35
C GLY A 106 -0.98 -21.50 0.89
N LYS A 107 -2.23 -21.89 0.58
CA LYS A 107 -2.73 -21.98 -0.80
C LYS A 107 -2.83 -20.61 -1.46
N ILE A 108 -3.30 -19.61 -0.72
CA ILE A 108 -3.51 -18.25 -1.22
C ILE A 108 -2.20 -17.58 -1.67
N PRO A 109 -1.17 -17.39 -0.80
CA PRO A 109 0.10 -16.82 -1.25
C PRO A 109 0.80 -17.69 -2.30
N ARG A 110 0.61 -19.01 -2.29
CA ARG A 110 1.16 -19.89 -3.33
C ARG A 110 0.55 -19.62 -4.70
N SER A 111 -0.78 -19.48 -4.78
CA SER A 111 -1.50 -19.18 -6.02
C SER A 111 -1.05 -17.86 -6.62
N ILE A 112 -1.04 -16.81 -5.80
CA ILE A 112 -0.65 -15.45 -6.19
C ILE A 112 0.79 -15.44 -6.75
N LEU A 113 1.72 -16.09 -6.04
CA LEU A 113 3.11 -16.11 -6.47
C LEU A 113 3.32 -16.93 -7.75
N HIS A 114 2.54 -18.00 -7.97
CA HIS A 114 2.58 -18.72 -9.25
C HIS A 114 2.03 -17.87 -10.40
N GLN A 115 1.00 -17.06 -10.18
CA GLN A 115 0.49 -16.14 -11.19
C GLN A 115 1.51 -15.05 -11.52
N PHE A 116 2.13 -14.43 -10.51
CA PHE A 116 3.20 -13.45 -10.75
C PHE A 116 4.45 -14.04 -11.41
N GLU A 117 4.75 -15.32 -11.18
CA GLU A 117 5.78 -16.05 -11.93
C GLU A 117 5.41 -16.20 -13.41
N LYS A 118 4.16 -16.53 -13.72
CA LYS A 118 3.67 -16.62 -15.11
C LYS A 118 3.73 -15.28 -15.84
N ILE A 119 3.44 -14.18 -15.13
CA ILE A 119 3.50 -12.82 -15.70
C ILE A 119 4.96 -12.33 -15.85
N GLY A 120 5.92 -12.90 -15.10
CA GLY A 120 7.32 -12.49 -15.14
C GLY A 120 7.69 -11.35 -14.18
N ILE A 121 6.77 -10.95 -13.29
CA ILE A 121 7.00 -9.94 -12.23
C ILE A 121 7.87 -10.52 -11.10
N VAL A 122 7.71 -11.81 -10.82
CA VAL A 122 8.45 -12.53 -9.76
C VAL A 122 9.24 -13.68 -10.36
N LYS A 123 10.48 -13.86 -9.90
CA LYS A 123 11.32 -15.00 -10.24
C LYS A 123 11.61 -15.89 -9.04
N LYS A 124 11.68 -17.19 -9.28
CA LYS A 124 12.26 -18.16 -8.34
C LYS A 124 13.78 -18.03 -8.33
N THR A 125 14.36 -18.18 -7.15
CA THR A 125 15.80 -18.25 -6.91
C THR A 125 16.20 -19.72 -6.77
N LYS A 126 17.48 -20.06 -7.02
CA LYS A 126 18.02 -21.42 -6.88
C LYS A 126 17.71 -22.07 -5.51
N LYS A 127 17.63 -21.27 -4.44
CA LYS A 127 17.29 -21.73 -3.06
C LYS A 127 15.78 -21.90 -2.80
N GLY A 128 14.93 -21.90 -3.84
CA GLY A 128 13.48 -22.02 -3.71
C GLY A 128 12.76 -20.78 -3.17
N THR A 129 13.49 -19.70 -2.89
CA THR A 129 12.93 -18.40 -2.49
C THR A 129 12.51 -17.58 -3.71
N ARG A 130 11.74 -16.52 -3.51
CA ARG A 130 11.24 -15.66 -4.59
C ARG A 130 11.79 -14.25 -4.49
N LYS A 131 12.00 -13.60 -5.62
CA LYS A 131 12.47 -12.22 -5.73
C LYS A 131 11.73 -11.50 -6.86
N VAL A 132 11.47 -10.21 -6.69
CA VAL A 132 10.91 -9.36 -7.75
C VAL A 132 11.93 -9.19 -8.88
N THR A 133 11.47 -9.24 -10.14
CA THR A 133 12.31 -9.02 -11.34
C THR A 133 12.55 -7.53 -11.58
N SER A 134 13.40 -7.18 -12.55
CA SER A 134 13.60 -5.78 -12.95
C SER A 134 12.29 -5.18 -13.50
N LEU A 135 11.56 -5.96 -14.31
CA LEU A 135 10.25 -5.60 -14.83
C LEU A 135 9.25 -5.31 -13.70
N GLY A 136 9.16 -6.22 -12.72
CA GLY A 136 8.27 -6.04 -11.58
C GLY A 136 8.60 -4.80 -10.74
N ARG A 137 9.89 -4.48 -10.56
CA ARG A 137 10.30 -3.24 -9.88
C ARG A 137 9.84 -2.00 -10.67
N LYS A 138 10.11 -1.96 -11.98
CA LYS A 138 9.71 -0.85 -12.84
C LYS A 138 8.20 -0.59 -12.79
N GLU A 139 7.39 -1.64 -12.82
CA GLU A 139 5.92 -1.53 -12.74
C GLU A 139 5.47 -0.97 -11.38
N MET A 140 6.03 -1.49 -10.29
CA MET A 140 5.68 -1.02 -8.95
C MET A 140 6.14 0.43 -8.70
N ASP A 141 7.34 0.78 -9.14
CA ASP A 141 7.88 2.14 -8.98
C ASP A 141 7.10 3.15 -9.85
N ALA A 142 6.61 2.75 -11.03
CA ALA A 142 5.73 3.59 -11.85
C ALA A 142 4.39 3.89 -11.17
N ILE A 143 3.79 2.91 -10.49
CA ILE A 143 2.57 3.11 -9.71
C ILE A 143 2.84 3.95 -8.48
N ALA A 144 3.98 3.76 -7.81
CA ALA A 144 4.40 4.61 -6.70
C ALA A 144 4.55 6.08 -7.14
N LEU A 145 5.14 6.32 -8.32
CA LEU A 145 5.25 7.66 -8.90
C LEU A 145 3.87 8.30 -9.16
N LYS A 146 2.91 7.52 -9.67
CA LYS A 146 1.53 8.00 -9.89
C LYS A 146 0.89 8.45 -8.58
N ILE A 147 0.98 7.64 -7.53
CA ILE A 147 0.42 7.97 -6.21
C ILE A 147 1.14 9.16 -5.58
N HIS A 148 2.45 9.23 -5.73
CA HIS A 148 3.22 10.36 -5.22
C HIS A 148 2.76 11.66 -5.88
N LYS A 149 2.55 11.67 -7.21
CA LYS A 149 1.98 12.82 -7.92
C LYS A 149 0.56 13.18 -7.45
N GLU A 150 -0.27 12.18 -7.15
CA GLU A 150 -1.63 12.38 -6.62
C GLU A 150 -1.65 12.83 -5.15
N THR A 151 -0.59 12.56 -4.39
CA THR A 151 -0.50 12.96 -2.97
C THR A 151 0.12 14.34 -2.79
N GLN A 152 0.89 14.81 -3.76
CA GLN A 152 1.30 16.23 -3.75
C GLN A 152 0.04 17.07 -3.94
N PRO A 153 -0.22 18.06 -3.06
CA PRO A 153 -1.34 18.97 -3.27
C PRO A 153 -1.20 19.58 -4.66
N THR A 154 -2.33 19.68 -5.37
CA THR A 154 -2.27 20.35 -6.66
C THR A 154 -1.91 21.80 -6.40
N LYS A 155 -1.08 22.41 -7.25
CA LYS A 155 -0.76 23.85 -7.14
C LYS A 155 -2.00 24.74 -7.02
N LYS A 156 -3.17 24.23 -7.44
CA LYS A 156 -4.44 24.92 -7.34
C LYS A 156 -5.01 24.90 -5.92
N GLU A 157 -5.00 23.75 -5.25
CA GLU A 157 -5.37 23.65 -3.82
C GLU A 157 -4.41 24.44 -2.92
N GLU A 158 -3.11 24.48 -3.26
CA GLU A 158 -2.16 25.34 -2.54
C GLU A 158 -2.48 26.83 -2.71
N ILE A 159 -2.95 27.26 -3.89
CA ILE A 159 -3.35 28.66 -4.13
C ILE A 159 -4.64 28.97 -3.39
N ASP A 160 -5.64 28.07 -3.45
CA ASP A 160 -6.92 28.24 -2.77
C ASP A 160 -6.73 28.31 -1.23
N GLU A 161 -5.85 27.48 -0.65
CA GLU A 161 -5.49 27.56 0.79
C GLU A 161 -4.73 28.85 1.14
N ILE A 162 -3.88 29.36 0.24
CA ILE A 162 -3.16 30.62 0.47
C ILE A 162 -4.11 31.81 0.40
N ASP A 163 -5.06 31.80 -0.53
CA ASP A 163 -6.06 32.86 -0.68
C ASP A 163 -6.99 32.91 0.54
N GLU A 164 -7.47 31.76 1.03
CA GLU A 164 -8.26 31.65 2.27
C GLU A 164 -7.48 32.16 3.51
N LEU A 165 -6.19 31.85 3.61
CA LEU A 165 -5.35 32.32 4.72
C LEU A 165 -5.09 33.83 4.65
N ASN A 166 -4.95 34.40 3.45
CA ASN A 166 -4.76 35.84 3.28
C ASN A 166 -6.01 36.62 3.70
N GLU A 167 -7.21 36.10 3.38
CA GLU A 167 -8.49 36.69 3.78
C GLU A 167 -8.63 36.76 5.31
N ILE A 168 -8.29 35.67 6.02
CA ILE A 168 -8.30 35.63 7.49
C ILE A 168 -7.25 36.59 8.11
N ILE A 169 -6.10 36.78 7.45
CA ILE A 169 -5.06 37.71 7.93
C ILE A 169 -5.52 39.17 7.79
N GLU A 170 -6.29 39.50 6.75
CA GLU A 170 -6.88 40.82 6.59
C GLU A 170 -7.94 41.09 7.67
N GLU A 171 -8.88 40.15 7.89
CA GLU A 171 -9.90 40.29 8.94
C GLU A 171 -9.27 40.48 10.33
N THR A 172 -8.24 39.68 10.67
CA THR A 172 -7.55 39.78 11.97
C THR A 172 -6.65 41.02 12.11
N LYS A 173 -6.30 41.71 11.02
CA LYS A 173 -5.61 43.01 11.08
C LYS A 173 -6.60 44.14 11.35
N GLU A 174 -7.76 44.12 10.71
CA GLU A 174 -8.82 45.11 10.93
C GLU A 174 -9.32 45.07 12.38
N GLU A 175 -9.57 43.88 12.93
CA GLU A 175 -9.97 43.73 14.34
C GLU A 175 -8.93 44.32 15.32
N LYS A 176 -7.63 44.16 15.03
CA LYS A 176 -6.55 44.69 15.87
C LYS A 176 -6.32 46.19 15.71
N GLU A 177 -6.69 46.77 14.58
CA GLU A 177 -6.67 48.23 14.39
C GLU A 177 -7.85 48.87 15.14
N GLU A 178 -9.04 48.27 15.10
CA GLU A 178 -10.19 48.72 15.88
C GLU A 178 -9.97 48.64 17.41
N GLU A 179 -9.28 47.61 17.90
CA GLU A 179 -8.94 47.50 19.33
C GLU A 179 -7.95 48.60 19.76
N LYS A 180 -6.99 48.99 18.90
CA LYS A 180 -6.04 50.07 19.19
C LYS A 180 -6.65 51.47 19.18
N GLU A 181 -7.72 51.68 18.42
CA GLU A 181 -8.47 52.94 18.44
C GLU A 181 -9.39 53.05 19.66
N LYS A 182 -9.83 51.93 20.24
CA LYS A 182 -10.65 51.91 21.47
C LYS A 182 -9.83 52.06 22.77
N GLU A 183 -8.51 51.86 22.71
CA GLU A 183 -7.57 52.04 23.83
C GLU A 183 -6.89 53.44 23.89
N ASN A 184 -7.08 54.30 22.90
CA ASN A 184 -6.62 55.71 22.91
C ASN A 184 -7.76 56.68 23.25
#